data_AF-A0A428W3F7-F1
#
_entry.id   AF-A0A428W3F7-F1
#
_cell.length_a   1.000
_cell.length_b   1.000
_cell.length_c   1.000
_cell.angle_alpha   90.00
_cell.angle_beta   90.00
_cell.angle_gamma   90.00
#
_symmetry.space_group_name_H-M   'P 1'
#
loop_
_entity.id
_entity.type
_entity.pdbx_description
1 polymer ?
#
loop_
_entity_poly.entity_id
_entity_poly.type
_entity_poly.pdbx_seq_one_letter_code
_entity_poly.pdbx_strand_id
1 'polypeptide(L)'
;RGEILELKSTVNTMVDQLSSFADEVTRVAREVGSEGKLGGQAQVRGVAGTWRDLTDNVNSMASNLTAQVRNIAQVSTAVARGDLSQKITVDAQGEILELKSTVNTMVDQLSSFADEV
;
A
#
# COMPACT_ATOMS: atom_id res chain seq x y z
N ARG A 1 -21.03 -40.31 -16.13
CA ARG A 1 -19.56 -40.21 -16.31
C ARG A 1 -19.07 -38.78 -16.64
N GLY A 2 -19.95 -37.81 -16.94
CA GLY A 2 -19.58 -36.40 -17.19
C GLY A 2 -19.39 -35.55 -15.92
N GLU A 3 -20.21 -35.78 -14.89
CA GLU A 3 -20.19 -34.95 -13.66
C GLU A 3 -18.84 -34.97 -12.93
N ILE A 4 -18.14 -36.12 -12.90
CA ILE A 4 -16.79 -36.21 -12.29
C ILE A 4 -15.75 -35.44 -13.12
N LEU A 5 -15.89 -35.40 -14.45
CA LEU A 5 -14.98 -34.64 -15.31
C LEU A 5 -15.21 -33.14 -15.15
N GLU A 6 -16.47 -32.71 -15.06
CA GLU A 6 -16.84 -31.32 -14.80
C GLU A 6 -16.37 -30.87 -13.42
N LEU A 7 -16.58 -31.69 -12.39
CA LEU A 7 -16.06 -31.44 -11.04
C LEU A 7 -14.53 -31.31 -11.05
N LYS A 8 -13.82 -32.23 -11.71
CA LYS A 8 -12.35 -32.17 -11.84
C LYS A 8 -11.91 -30.85 -12.50
N SER A 9 -12.57 -30.45 -13.59
CA SER A 9 -12.23 -29.22 -14.30
C SER A 9 -12.43 -27.99 -13.42
N THR A 10 -13.55 -27.94 -12.69
CA THR A 10 -13.86 -26.85 -11.76
C THR A 10 -12.86 -26.81 -10.61
N VAL A 11 -12.53 -27.95 -10.01
CA VAL A 11 -11.51 -28.04 -8.94
C VAL A 11 -10.14 -27.60 -9.43
N ASN A 12 -9.71 -28.08 -10.60
CA ASN A 12 -8.43 -27.67 -11.17
C ASN A 12 -8.38 -26.15 -11.42
N THR A 13 -9.46 -25.58 -11.95
CA THR A 13 -9.55 -24.13 -12.17
C THR A 13 -9.45 -23.35 -10.85
N MET A 14 -10.12 -23.82 -9.78
CA MET A 14 -10.02 -23.20 -8.46
C MET A 14 -8.60 -23.30 -7.87
N VAL A 15 -7.93 -24.43 -8.08
CA VAL A 15 -6.53 -24.62 -7.63
C VAL A 15 -5.58 -23.68 -8.38
N ASP A 16 -5.72 -23.57 -9.70
CA ASP A 16 -4.88 -22.68 -10.52
C ASP A 16 -5.08 -21.19 -10.14
N GLN A 17 -6.33 -20.81 -9.85
CA GLN A 17 -6.66 -19.47 -9.36
C GLN A 17 -6.05 -19.21 -7.97
N LEU A 18 -6.09 -20.20 -7.06
CA LEU A 18 -5.48 -20.09 -5.74
C LEU A 18 -3.97 -19.91 -5.84
N SER A 19 -3.29 -20.71 -6.66
CA SER A 19 -1.84 -20.58 -6.88
C SER A 19 -1.49 -19.20 -7.45
N SER A 20 -2.23 -18.75 -8.46
CA SER A 20 -2.02 -17.43 -9.07
C SER A 20 -2.23 -16.28 -8.06
N PHE A 21 -3.24 -16.39 -7.19
CA PHE A 21 -3.47 -15.43 -6.12
C PHE A 21 -2.34 -15.41 -5.09
N ALA A 22 -1.91 -16.59 -4.63
CA ALA A 22 -0.85 -16.70 -3.64
C ALA A 22 0.47 -16.09 -4.15
N ASP A 23 0.80 -16.34 -5.42
CA ASP A 23 2.01 -15.79 -6.05
C ASP A 23 1.95 -14.25 -6.12
N GLU A 24 0.82 -13.69 -6.56
CA GLU A 24 0.65 -12.24 -6.69
C GLU A 24 0.65 -11.52 -5.33
N VAL A 25 -0.03 -12.06 -4.32
CA VAL A 25 -0.02 -11.47 -2.98
C VAL A 25 1.36 -11.55 -2.36
N THR A 26 2.07 -12.66 -2.54
CA THR A 26 3.46 -12.83 -2.07
C THR A 26 4.38 -11.79 -2.73
N ARG A 27 4.21 -11.58 -4.04
CA ARG A 27 4.97 -10.58 -4.78
C ARG A 27 4.71 -9.16 -4.26
N VAL A 28 3.45 -8.76 -4.12
CA VAL A 28 3.09 -7.41 -3.63
C VAL A 28 3.57 -7.19 -2.21
N ALA A 29 3.41 -8.18 -1.31
CA ALA A 29 3.88 -8.08 0.05
C ALA A 29 5.40 -7.88 0.13
N ARG A 30 6.15 -8.62 -0.70
CA ARG A 30 7.60 -8.47 -0.80
C ARG A 30 7.99 -7.11 -1.38
N GLU A 31 7.40 -6.70 -2.49
CA GLU A 31 7.73 -5.43 -3.17
C GLU A 31 7.43 -4.22 -2.28
N VAL A 32 6.21 -4.12 -1.78
CA VAL A 32 5.76 -2.96 -1.00
C VAL A 32 6.30 -3.01 0.42
N GLY A 33 6.25 -4.18 1.06
CA GLY A 33 6.58 -4.34 2.48
C GLY A 33 8.07 -4.52 2.78
N SER A 34 8.82 -5.21 1.91
CA SER A 34 10.24 -5.51 2.16
C SER A 34 11.20 -4.71 1.28
N GLU A 35 10.87 -4.56 -0.01
CA GLU A 35 11.74 -3.86 -0.97
C GLU A 35 11.47 -2.35 -1.04
N GLY A 36 10.39 -1.87 -0.43
CA GLY A 36 9.99 -0.46 -0.45
C GLY A 36 9.58 0.03 -1.84
N LYS A 37 9.27 -0.87 -2.77
CA LYS A 37 8.78 -0.57 -4.12
C LYS A 37 7.30 -0.23 -4.06
N LEU A 38 7.02 1.04 -3.76
CA LEU A 38 5.66 1.54 -3.59
C LEU A 38 4.89 1.63 -4.92
N GLY A 39 3.63 1.22 -4.91
CA GLY A 39 2.72 1.23 -6.06
C GLY A 39 2.50 -0.13 -6.72
N GLY A 40 3.11 -1.21 -6.21
CA GLY A 40 2.80 -2.57 -6.63
C GLY A 40 1.36 -2.96 -6.29
N GLN A 41 0.66 -3.57 -7.25
CA GLN A 41 -0.69 -4.10 -7.09
C GLN A 41 -0.76 -5.54 -7.62
N ALA A 42 -1.56 -6.38 -6.97
CA ALA A 42 -1.82 -7.75 -7.33
C ALA A 42 -2.80 -7.77 -8.51
N GLN A 43 -2.47 -8.54 -9.55
CA GLN A 43 -3.34 -8.72 -10.72
C GLN A 43 -3.63 -10.21 -10.93
N VAL A 44 -4.71 -10.68 -10.33
CA VAL A 44 -5.13 -12.08 -10.46
C VAL A 44 -6.28 -12.18 -11.48
N ARG A 45 -6.06 -12.92 -12.57
CA ARG A 45 -7.08 -13.09 -13.61
C ARG A 45 -8.07 -14.18 -13.22
N GLY A 46 -9.35 -13.97 -13.54
CA GLY A 46 -10.39 -14.99 -13.37
C GLY A 46 -10.88 -15.20 -11.93
N VAL A 47 -10.42 -14.41 -10.96
CA VAL A 47 -10.93 -14.48 -9.59
C VAL A 47 -12.31 -13.82 -9.49
N ALA A 48 -13.19 -14.47 -8.72
CA ALA A 48 -14.52 -14.00 -8.40
C ALA A 48 -14.85 -14.31 -6.92
N GLY A 49 -15.89 -13.67 -6.39
CA GLY A 49 -16.28 -13.82 -4.99
C GLY A 49 -15.14 -13.48 -4.03
N THR A 50 -14.96 -14.30 -3.00
CA THR A 50 -14.01 -14.07 -1.90
C THR A 50 -12.57 -13.81 -2.38
N TRP A 51 -12.12 -14.45 -3.47
CA TRP A 51 -10.76 -14.25 -3.99
C TRP A 51 -10.54 -12.85 -4.58
N ARG A 52 -11.57 -12.31 -5.23
CA ARG A 52 -11.54 -10.94 -5.73
C ARG A 52 -11.53 -9.97 -4.56
N ASP A 53 -12.40 -10.18 -3.57
CA ASP A 53 -12.47 -9.31 -2.39
C ASP A 53 -11.14 -9.28 -1.63
N LEU A 54 -10.46 -10.42 -1.49
CA LEU A 54 -9.13 -10.49 -0.89
C LEU A 54 -8.07 -9.75 -1.72
N THR A 55 -8.10 -9.90 -3.04
CA THR A 55 -7.18 -9.18 -3.95
C THR A 55 -7.38 -7.67 -3.85
N ASP A 56 -8.64 -7.22 -3.85
CA ASP A 56 -9.00 -5.81 -3.75
C ASP A 56 -8.61 -5.22 -2.38
N ASN A 57 -8.75 -5.99 -1.30
CA ASN A 57 -8.30 -5.59 0.05
C ASN A 57 -6.77 -5.44 0.14
N VAL A 58 -6.01 -6.40 -0.41
CA VAL A 58 -4.52 -6.31 -0.45
C VAL A 58 -4.09 -5.08 -1.27
N ASN A 59 -4.73 -4.85 -2.42
CA ASN A 59 -4.46 -3.69 -3.26
C ASN A 59 -4.80 -2.37 -2.57
N SER A 60 -5.91 -2.32 -1.83
CA SER A 60 -6.30 -1.14 -1.05
C SER A 60 -5.29 -0.83 0.05
N MET A 61 -4.84 -1.86 0.79
CA MET A 61 -3.79 -1.72 1.80
C MET A 61 -2.48 -1.22 1.18
N ALA A 62 -2.01 -1.84 0.10
CA ALA A 62 -0.77 -1.46 -0.59
C ALA A 62 -0.84 -0.02 -1.14
N SER A 63 -1.98 0.37 -1.72
CA SER A 63 -2.21 1.72 -2.24
C SER A 63 -2.23 2.77 -1.15
N ASN A 64 -2.92 2.51 -0.03
CA ASN A 64 -2.99 3.43 1.10
C ASN A 64 -1.61 3.66 1.71
N LEU A 65 -0.86 2.58 1.99
CA LEU A 65 0.50 2.68 2.51
C LEU A 65 1.43 3.41 1.54
N THR A 66 1.33 3.11 0.24
CA THR A 66 2.09 3.80 -0.81
C THR A 66 1.84 5.31 -0.79
N ALA A 67 0.57 5.73 -0.78
CA ALA A 67 0.21 7.15 -0.79
C ALA A 67 0.71 7.85 0.48
N GLN A 68 0.51 7.23 1.64
CA GLN A 68 0.92 7.76 2.93
C GLN A 68 2.43 7.94 3.02
N VAL A 69 3.21 6.89 2.74
CA VAL A 69 4.68 6.92 2.82
C VAL A 69 5.27 7.89 1.79
N ARG A 70 4.74 7.92 0.55
CA ARG A 70 5.24 8.83 -0.49
C ARG A 70 5.01 10.29 -0.14
N ASN A 71 3.87 10.64 0.47
CA ASN A 71 3.60 12.01 0.90
C ASN A 71 4.52 12.44 2.05
N ILE A 72 4.75 11.55 3.03
CA ILE A 72 5.71 11.78 4.11
C ILE A 72 7.12 12.01 3.55
N ALA A 73 7.58 11.15 2.65
CA ALA A 73 8.90 11.28 2.03
C ALA A 73 9.07 12.60 1.26
N GLN A 74 8.02 13.04 0.55
CA GLN A 74 8.02 14.32 -0.16
C GLN A 74 8.18 15.50 0.79
N VAL A 75 7.40 15.55 1.87
CA VAL A 75 7.46 16.65 2.85
C VAL A 75 8.81 16.65 3.57
N SER A 76 9.30 15.49 4.01
CA SER A 76 10.64 15.38 4.62
C SER A 76 11.75 15.85 3.67
N THR A 77 11.63 15.56 2.37
CA THR A 77 12.58 16.04 1.36
C THR A 77 12.50 17.55 1.17
N ALA A 78 11.30 18.13 1.17
CA ALA A 78 11.09 19.58 1.06
C ALA A 78 11.73 20.31 2.25
N VAL A 79 11.47 19.82 3.47
CA VAL A 79 12.04 20.33 4.72
C VAL A 79 13.56 20.27 4.70
N ALA A 80 14.14 19.15 4.24
CA ALA A 80 15.59 19.02 4.11
C ALA A 80 16.21 20.00 3.09
N ARG A 81 15.40 20.53 2.16
CA ARG A 81 15.80 21.58 1.20
C ARG A 81 15.49 22.99 1.69
N GLY A 82 14.98 23.14 2.91
CA GLY A 82 14.62 24.42 3.52
C GLY A 82 13.21 24.91 3.20
N ASP A 83 12.39 24.13 2.50
CA ASP A 83 10.98 24.48 2.29
C ASP A 83 10.13 23.96 3.47
N LEU A 84 9.90 24.85 4.42
CA LEU A 84 9.12 24.59 5.64
C LEU A 84 7.62 24.89 5.46
N SER A 85 7.20 25.28 4.25
CA SER A 85 5.78 25.52 3.95
C SER A 85 4.99 24.23 3.73
N GLN A 86 5.67 23.12 3.46
CA GLN A 86 5.05 21.84 3.11
C GLN A 86 4.59 21.07 4.34
N LYS A 87 3.39 20.50 4.26
CA LYS A 87 2.80 19.66 5.29
C LYS A 87 2.27 18.37 4.70
N ILE A 88 2.28 17.32 5.52
CA ILE A 88 1.63 16.06 5.19
C ILE A 88 0.13 16.27 5.32
N THR A 89 -0.60 16.08 4.22
CA THR A 89 -2.06 16.32 4.15
C THR A 89 -2.85 15.04 3.99
N VAL A 90 -2.24 13.96 3.50
CA VAL A 90 -2.91 12.67 3.25
C VAL A 90 -3.60 12.12 4.50
N ASP A 91 -4.75 11.48 4.31
CA ASP A 91 -5.47 10.82 5.38
C ASP A 91 -4.69 9.63 5.93
N ALA A 92 -4.64 9.55 7.26
CA ALA A 92 -3.91 8.54 7.99
C ALA A 92 -4.63 8.19 9.29
N GLN A 93 -4.43 6.97 9.75
CA GLN A 93 -4.97 6.46 11.02
C GLN A 93 -3.88 5.65 11.73
N GLY A 94 -4.06 5.42 13.03
CA GLY A 94 -3.12 4.65 13.85
C GLY A 94 -1.69 5.20 13.81
N GLU A 95 -0.72 4.31 13.67
CA GLU A 95 0.72 4.64 13.68
C GLU A 95 1.12 5.63 12.58
N ILE A 96 0.47 5.57 11.40
CA ILE A 96 0.75 6.50 10.31
C ILE A 96 0.25 7.91 10.63
N LEU A 97 -0.86 8.04 11.37
CA LEU A 97 -1.34 9.34 11.83
C LEU A 97 -0.38 9.97 12.85
N GLU A 98 0.13 9.15 13.77
CA GLU A 98 1.14 9.60 14.74
C GLU A 98 2.42 10.06 14.05
N LEU A 99 2.89 9.31 13.04
CA LEU A 99 4.03 9.70 12.22
C LEU A 99 3.77 11.01 11.47
N LYS A 100 2.60 11.15 10.82
CA LYS A 100 2.16 12.38 10.15
C LYS A 100 2.20 13.58 11.11
N SER A 101 1.63 13.42 12.30
CA SER A 101 1.58 14.47 13.32
C SER A 101 2.97 14.88 13.79
N THR A 102 3.83 13.89 14.06
CA THR A 102 5.22 14.10 14.49
C THR A 102 5.99 14.89 13.44
N VAL A 103 5.92 14.49 12.17
CA VAL A 103 6.62 15.19 11.09
C VAL A 103 6.06 16.61 10.90
N ASN A 104 4.74 16.79 10.89
CA ASN A 104 4.15 18.13 10.76
C ASN A 104 4.57 19.06 11.92
N THR A 105 4.58 18.55 13.15
CA THR A 105 5.03 19.29 14.33
C THR A 105 6.51 19.69 14.22
N MET A 106 7.37 18.79 13.75
CA MET A 106 8.78 19.09 13.47
C MET A 106 8.90 20.24 12.44
N VAL A 107 8.08 20.24 11.38
CA VAL A 107 8.06 21.34 10.40
C VAL A 107 7.64 22.66 11.04
N ASP A 108 6.62 22.67 11.91
CA ASP A 108 6.18 23.88 12.62
C ASP A 108 7.31 24.45 13.50
N GLN A 109 7.97 23.59 14.27
CA GLN A 109 9.07 24.01 15.15
C GLN A 109 10.24 24.59 14.35
N LEU A 110 10.65 23.91 13.28
CA LEU A 110 11.72 24.42 12.41
C LEU A 110 11.35 25.77 11.77
N SER A 111 10.10 25.95 11.35
CA SER A 111 9.64 27.22 10.79
C SER A 111 9.71 28.34 11.83
N SER A 112 9.27 28.06 13.06
CA SER A 112 9.31 29.06 14.13
C SER A 112 10.73 29.50 14.49
N PHE A 113 11.70 28.59 14.46
CA PHE A 113 13.11 28.94 14.68
C PHE A 113 13.69 29.76 13.54
N ALA A 114 13.29 29.49 12.30
CA ALA A 114 13.74 30.25 11.14
C ALA A 114 13.21 31.69 11.14
N ASP A 115 12.02 31.92 11.71
CA ASP A 115 11.40 33.25 11.83
C ASP A 115 12.00 34.11 12.97
N GLU A 116 12.74 33.50 13.91
CA GLU A 116 13.36 34.19 15.06
C GLU A 116 14.77 34.76 14.75
N VAL A 117 15.31 34.50 13.54
CA VAL A 117 16.66 34.93 13.11
C VAL A 117 16.59 36.12 12.17
#